data_AF-A0A6G1RRL9-F1
#
_entry.id   AF-A0A6G1RRL9-F1
#
_cell.length_a   1.000
_cell.length_b   1.000
_cell.length_c   1.000
_cell.angle_alpha   90.00
_cell.angle_beta   90.00
_cell.angle_gamma   90.00
#
_symmetry.space_group_name_H-M   'P 1'
#
loop_
_entity.id
_entity.type
_entity.pdbx_description
1 polymer ?
#
loop_
_entity_poly.entity_id
_entity_poly.type
_entity_poly.pdbx_seq_one_letter_code
_entity_poly.pdbx_strand_id
1 'polypeptide(L)'
;ISLKDLMLLDTELRKEKHVMFIQVLKIYLTDLYHKKKISDDLFKKILLIQENDFEELQRQLDSRLQGTEMSGAHNSEYQTVEDLERKEREYSEHIIDNVEAFWKQTDKAQQAFLDQSKCSSAKATKITMDLTEKMIAVESLLSESQDLQAMDIQERLFSWEFMVKMVDSLKSYTPEECKCRLNTVSNILDHLTVKNNLSVRQKEELLTDLHKAFWEQLAHFTNECLQQSKDLILKRLECRAEKREEFKQRQKAEQVNLLSKTFHVEDVHAFLKAYHELLEKHRQAQWELEEEDDCKSTEAVSDLYKELYSKASHALMELVTELFLKTLPVVTGLSVRECELLKEEWQENLVPQLEKWEIHRQQSWKLFQEQLLQEKKHRRR
;
A
#
# COMPACT_ATOMS: atom_id res chain seq x y z
N ILE A 1 -2.31 0.19 -5.68
CA ILE A 1 -1.07 0.36 -4.90
C ILE A 1 0.15 -0.30 -5.59
N SER A 2 0.02 -1.17 -6.59
CA SER A 2 1.22 -1.82 -7.18
C SER A 2 2.06 -0.98 -8.16
N LEU A 3 1.46 -0.42 -9.22
CA LEU A 3 2.23 0.19 -10.31
C LEU A 3 2.86 1.54 -9.92
N LYS A 4 2.12 2.38 -9.19
CA LYS A 4 2.62 3.69 -8.76
C LYS A 4 3.84 3.59 -7.84
N ASP A 5 3.83 2.63 -6.92
CA ASP A 5 4.94 2.43 -5.99
C ASP A 5 6.19 1.93 -6.73
N LEU A 6 6.03 1.06 -7.73
CA LEU A 6 7.13 0.64 -8.61
C LEU A 6 7.68 1.79 -9.47
N MET A 7 6.82 2.67 -9.99
CA MET A 7 7.26 3.86 -10.74
C MET A 7 7.99 4.87 -9.85
N LEU A 8 7.56 5.01 -8.59
CA LEU A 8 8.27 5.84 -7.60
C LEU A 8 9.65 5.24 -7.30
N LEU A 9 9.73 3.93 -7.07
CA LEU A 9 10.99 3.21 -6.86
C LEU A 9 11.95 3.39 -8.06
N ASP A 10 11.47 3.21 -9.29
CA ASP A 10 12.27 3.46 -10.50
C ASP A 10 12.82 4.91 -10.53
N THR A 11 11.96 5.88 -10.21
CA THR A 11 12.36 7.29 -10.17
C THR A 11 13.43 7.55 -9.10
N GLU A 12 13.34 6.91 -7.94
CA GLU A 12 14.32 7.02 -6.87
C GLU A 12 15.66 6.38 -7.26
N LEU A 13 15.65 5.16 -7.78
CA LEU A 13 16.86 4.45 -8.23
C LEU A 13 17.59 5.18 -9.35
N ARG A 14 16.86 5.79 -10.30
CA ARG A 14 17.47 6.63 -11.34
C ARG A 14 18.15 7.88 -10.77
N LYS A 15 17.54 8.53 -9.78
CA LYS A 15 18.17 9.67 -9.09
C LYS A 15 19.42 9.24 -8.33
N GLU A 16 19.40 8.08 -7.69
CA GLU A 16 20.55 7.53 -6.99
C GLU A 16 21.69 7.19 -7.95
N LYS A 17 21.38 6.59 -9.11
CA LYS A 17 22.34 6.36 -10.19
C LYS A 17 23.07 7.65 -10.58
N HIS A 18 22.33 8.74 -10.73
CA HIS A 18 22.91 10.04 -11.06
C HIS A 18 23.85 10.56 -9.95
N VAL A 19 23.42 10.48 -8.69
CA VAL A 19 24.23 10.91 -7.55
C VAL A 19 25.51 10.07 -7.43
N MET A 20 25.41 8.75 -7.57
CA MET A 20 26.55 7.84 -7.54
C MET A 20 27.51 8.13 -8.69
N PHE A 21 27.02 8.35 -9.90
CA PHE A 21 27.85 8.73 -11.05
C PHE A 21 28.62 10.03 -10.80
N ILE A 22 27.93 11.10 -10.38
CA ILE A 22 28.56 12.40 -10.11
C ILE A 22 29.65 12.26 -9.04
N GLN A 23 29.38 11.52 -7.97
CA GLN A 23 30.35 11.36 -6.90
C GLN A 23 31.56 10.52 -7.34
N VAL A 24 31.34 9.44 -8.12
CA VAL A 24 32.44 8.67 -8.72
C VAL A 24 33.29 9.57 -9.61
N LEU A 25 32.67 10.31 -10.54
CA LEU A 25 33.37 11.24 -11.43
C LEU A 25 34.18 12.29 -10.64
N LYS A 26 33.58 12.86 -9.59
CA LYS A 26 34.23 13.82 -8.70
C LYS A 26 35.47 13.24 -8.02
N ILE A 27 35.46 11.98 -7.59
CA ILE A 27 36.63 11.31 -7.00
C ILE A 27 37.78 11.23 -8.01
N TYR A 28 37.51 10.79 -9.25
CA TYR A 28 38.53 10.73 -10.31
C TYR A 28 39.07 12.10 -10.68
N LEU A 29 38.20 13.10 -10.85
CA LEU A 29 38.60 14.46 -11.16
C LEU A 29 39.45 15.06 -10.04
N THR A 30 39.11 14.76 -8.79
CA THR A 30 39.87 15.23 -7.61
C THR A 30 41.29 14.67 -7.61
N ASP A 31 41.48 13.37 -7.86
CA ASP A 31 42.82 12.76 -7.97
C ASP A 31 43.69 13.42 -9.05
N LEU A 32 43.08 13.71 -10.20
CA LEU A 32 43.78 14.32 -11.33
C LEU A 32 44.12 15.78 -11.09
N TYR A 33 43.25 16.51 -10.38
CA TYR A 33 43.52 17.86 -9.92
C TYR A 33 44.73 17.89 -8.98
N HIS A 34 44.76 17.00 -7.97
CA HIS A 34 45.91 16.86 -7.05
C HIS A 34 47.20 16.49 -7.79
N LYS A 35 47.11 15.66 -8.83
CA LYS A 35 48.22 15.30 -9.73
C LYS A 35 48.57 16.40 -10.75
N LYS A 36 47.96 17.59 -10.67
CA LYS A 36 48.13 18.75 -11.56
C LYS A 36 47.92 18.42 -13.04
N LYS A 37 47.06 17.43 -13.33
CA LYS A 37 46.72 16.99 -14.70
C LYS A 37 45.58 17.79 -15.32
N ILE A 38 44.76 18.43 -14.49
CA ILE A 38 43.69 19.35 -14.87
C ILE A 38 43.78 20.62 -14.01
N SER A 39 43.30 21.75 -14.52
CA SER A 39 43.18 22.99 -13.74
C SER A 39 41.94 22.97 -12.85
N ASP A 40 41.91 23.81 -11.82
CA ASP A 40 40.72 24.02 -10.97
C ASP A 40 39.51 24.50 -11.80
N ASP A 41 39.76 25.37 -12.78
CA ASP A 41 38.74 25.86 -13.72
C ASP A 41 38.13 24.71 -14.55
N LEU A 42 38.99 23.83 -15.09
CA LEU A 42 38.53 22.67 -15.86
C LEU A 42 37.80 21.65 -14.97
N PHE A 43 38.27 21.42 -13.74
CA PHE A 43 37.62 20.57 -12.75
C PHE A 43 36.18 21.04 -12.46
N LYS A 44 36.01 22.33 -12.11
CA LYS A 44 34.70 22.92 -11.81
C LYS A 44 33.79 22.93 -13.03
N LYS A 45 34.34 23.25 -14.20
CA LYS A 45 33.59 23.28 -15.46
C LYS A 45 33.02 21.91 -15.81
N ILE A 46 33.80 20.83 -15.70
CA ILE A 46 33.32 19.47 -16.03
C ILE A 46 32.19 19.05 -15.09
N LEU A 47 32.35 19.25 -13.77
CA LEU A 47 31.31 18.90 -12.81
C LEU A 47 30.02 19.69 -13.03
N LEU A 48 30.13 21.00 -13.21
CA LEU A 48 28.98 21.87 -13.45
C LEU A 48 28.23 21.51 -14.74
N ILE A 49 28.95 21.16 -15.82
CA ILE A 49 28.32 20.69 -17.06
C ILE A 49 27.55 19.40 -16.80
N GLN A 50 28.14 18.44 -16.10
CA GLN A 50 27.47 17.18 -15.81
C GLN A 50 26.23 17.34 -14.94
N GLU A 51 26.31 18.14 -13.87
CA GLU A 51 25.17 18.44 -13.01
C GLU A 51 24.02 19.08 -13.80
N ASN A 52 24.32 20.10 -14.62
CA ASN A 52 23.31 20.79 -15.45
C ASN A 52 22.71 19.87 -16.52
N ASP A 53 23.53 19.09 -17.21
CA ASP A 53 23.07 18.19 -18.26
C ASP A 53 22.15 17.10 -17.66
N PHE A 54 22.44 16.60 -16.45
CA PHE A 54 21.54 15.66 -15.77
C PHE A 54 20.23 16.28 -15.31
N GLU A 55 20.26 17.50 -14.77
CA GLU A 55 19.04 18.23 -14.44
C GLU A 55 18.16 18.41 -15.67
N GLU A 56 18.77 18.72 -16.82
CA GLU A 56 18.05 18.87 -18.07
C GLU A 56 17.48 17.54 -18.59
N LEU A 57 18.24 16.44 -18.53
CA LEU A 57 17.72 15.10 -18.85
C LEU A 57 16.53 14.72 -17.96
N GLN A 58 16.60 15.01 -16.66
CA GLN A 58 15.51 14.74 -15.73
C GLN A 58 14.29 15.61 -16.04
N ARG A 59 14.47 16.92 -16.32
CA ARG A 59 13.37 17.82 -16.71
C ARG A 59 12.69 17.37 -17.99
N GLN A 60 13.47 16.95 -18.99
CA GLN A 60 12.93 16.44 -20.25
C GLN A 60 12.10 15.19 -20.02
N LEU A 61 12.59 14.25 -19.22
CA LEU A 61 11.83 13.06 -18.87
C LEU A 61 10.56 13.41 -18.11
N ASP A 62 10.65 14.22 -17.06
CA ASP A 62 9.49 14.64 -16.26
C ASP A 62 8.42 15.30 -17.13
N SER A 63 8.82 16.13 -18.11
CA SER A 63 7.90 16.76 -19.06
C SER A 63 7.20 15.76 -19.98
N ARG A 64 7.92 14.73 -20.45
CA ARG A 64 7.34 13.65 -21.26
C ARG A 64 6.35 12.84 -20.45
N LEU A 65 6.74 12.44 -19.23
CA LEU A 65 5.92 11.67 -18.31
C LEU A 65 4.63 12.42 -17.92
N GLN A 66 4.72 13.72 -17.65
CA GLN A 66 3.53 14.57 -17.42
C GLN A 66 2.65 14.69 -18.66
N GLY A 67 3.26 14.79 -19.85
CA GLY A 67 2.54 14.78 -21.13
C GLY A 67 1.74 13.50 -21.34
N THR A 68 2.32 12.35 -20.97
CA THR A 68 1.66 11.03 -20.99
C THR A 68 0.48 10.99 -20.01
N GLU A 69 0.61 11.53 -18.79
CA GLU A 69 -0.46 11.59 -17.80
C GLU A 69 -1.65 12.47 -18.24
N MET A 70 -1.39 13.56 -18.96
CA MET A 70 -2.41 14.50 -19.45
C MET A 70 -3.07 14.06 -20.77
N SER A 71 -2.48 13.10 -21.50
CA SER A 71 -3.01 12.58 -22.76
C SER A 71 -4.05 11.46 -22.59
N GLY A 72 -4.15 10.89 -21.39
CA GLY A 72 -5.22 9.97 -21.03
C GLY A 72 -6.55 10.73 -20.96
N ALA A 73 -7.53 10.31 -21.76
CA ALA A 73 -8.88 10.87 -21.76
C ALA A 73 -9.34 11.19 -20.32
N HIS A 74 -9.73 12.45 -20.11
CA HIS A 74 -10.25 13.00 -18.85
C HIS A 74 -10.83 11.96 -17.90
N ASN A 75 -10.22 11.79 -16.72
CA ASN A 75 -10.87 11.36 -15.48
C ASN A 75 -12.05 10.38 -15.64
N SER A 76 -11.93 9.34 -16.47
CA SER A 76 -12.94 8.30 -16.48
C SER A 76 -12.70 7.46 -15.25
N GLU A 77 -13.75 7.30 -14.46
CA GLU A 77 -13.80 6.51 -13.22
C GLU A 77 -13.39 5.03 -13.43
N TYR A 78 -13.18 4.64 -14.69
CA TYR A 78 -12.74 3.32 -15.14
C TYR A 78 -11.64 3.47 -16.21
N GLN A 79 -10.46 2.92 -15.92
CA GLN A 79 -9.36 2.69 -16.88
C GLN A 79 -9.42 1.22 -17.32
N THR A 80 -9.33 0.92 -18.62
CA THR A 80 -9.28 -0.48 -19.08
C THR A 80 -7.86 -1.04 -18.93
N VAL A 81 -7.73 -2.37 -19.01
CA VAL A 81 -6.42 -3.04 -18.98
C VAL A 81 -5.56 -2.59 -20.17
N GLU A 82 -6.17 -2.45 -21.35
CA GLU A 82 -5.46 -1.98 -22.55
C GLU A 82 -4.94 -0.55 -22.40
N ASP A 83 -5.65 0.31 -21.66
CA ASP A 83 -5.19 1.67 -21.36
C ASP A 83 -4.00 1.66 -20.39
N LEU A 84 -4.01 0.77 -19.40
CA LEU A 84 -2.88 0.58 -18.48
C LEU A 84 -1.65 0.03 -19.20
N GLU A 85 -1.82 -0.99 -20.05
CA GLU A 85 -0.73 -1.56 -20.86
C GLU A 85 -0.15 -0.55 -21.85
N ARG A 86 -0.99 0.27 -22.47
CA ARG A 86 -0.52 1.35 -23.36
C ARG A 86 0.30 2.38 -22.59
N LYS A 87 -0.20 2.82 -21.42
CA LYS A 87 0.50 3.79 -20.57
C LYS A 87 1.84 3.24 -20.05
N GLU A 88 1.88 1.97 -19.68
CA GLU A 88 3.09 1.29 -19.24
C GLU A 88 4.11 1.17 -20.37
N ARG A 89 3.65 0.82 -21.59
CA ARG A 89 4.52 0.81 -22.78
C ARG A 89 5.12 2.17 -23.07
N GLU A 90 4.30 3.22 -23.13
CA GLU A 90 4.76 4.59 -23.38
C GLU A 90 5.72 5.09 -22.30
N TYR A 91 5.45 4.76 -21.03
CA TYR A 91 6.38 5.00 -19.92
C TYR A 91 7.72 4.31 -20.17
N SER A 92 7.71 3.00 -20.43
CA SER A 92 8.90 2.20 -20.65
C SER A 92 9.72 2.70 -21.85
N GLU A 93 9.07 3.11 -22.95
CA GLU A 93 9.74 3.75 -24.09
C GLU A 93 10.46 5.05 -23.69
N HIS A 94 9.79 5.94 -22.94
CA HIS A 94 10.41 7.16 -22.44
C HIS A 94 11.59 6.91 -21.49
N ILE A 95 11.53 5.87 -20.66
CA ILE A 95 12.63 5.47 -19.79
C ILE A 95 13.81 4.94 -20.60
N ILE A 96 13.58 4.08 -21.60
CA ILE A 96 14.63 3.54 -22.48
C ILE A 96 15.36 4.69 -23.19
N ASP A 97 14.62 5.63 -23.78
CA ASP A 97 15.18 6.82 -24.42
C ASP A 97 16.03 7.65 -23.45
N ASN A 98 15.55 7.82 -22.21
CA ASN A 98 16.26 8.58 -21.18
C ASN A 98 17.57 7.89 -20.75
N VAL A 99 17.53 6.57 -20.55
CA VAL A 99 18.72 5.78 -20.22
C VAL A 99 19.75 5.83 -21.36
N GLU A 100 19.31 5.74 -22.62
CA GLU A 100 20.19 5.91 -23.77
C GLU A 100 20.83 7.31 -23.80
N ALA A 101 20.03 8.35 -23.54
CA ALA A 101 20.51 9.73 -23.48
C ALA A 101 21.53 9.94 -22.34
N PHE A 102 21.27 9.36 -21.16
CA PHE A 102 22.19 9.37 -20.01
C PHE A 102 23.56 8.74 -20.37
N TRP A 103 23.56 7.58 -21.02
CA TRP A 103 24.81 6.94 -21.43
C TRP A 103 25.55 7.71 -22.50
N LYS A 104 24.83 8.29 -23.49
CA LYS A 104 25.44 9.19 -24.49
C LYS A 104 26.06 10.42 -23.84
N GLN A 105 25.43 11.00 -22.83
CA GLN A 105 25.99 12.13 -22.08
C GLN A 105 27.24 11.71 -21.30
N THR A 106 27.18 10.57 -20.61
CA THR A 106 28.31 10.03 -19.85
C THR A 106 29.53 9.80 -20.75
N ASP A 107 29.32 9.21 -21.93
CA ASP A 107 30.38 8.97 -22.92
C ASP A 107 30.97 10.29 -23.46
N LYS A 108 30.12 11.28 -23.78
CA LYS A 108 30.58 12.64 -24.17
C LYS A 108 31.38 13.33 -23.07
N ALA A 109 30.96 13.19 -21.81
CA ALA A 109 31.65 13.76 -20.66
C ALA A 109 33.03 13.16 -20.48
N GLN A 110 33.11 11.83 -20.57
CA GLN A 110 34.37 11.09 -20.55
C GLN A 110 35.27 11.56 -21.70
N GLN A 111 34.76 11.61 -22.94
CA GLN A 111 35.53 12.04 -24.10
C GLN A 111 36.06 13.48 -23.97
N ALA A 112 35.19 14.43 -23.58
CA ALA A 112 35.57 15.82 -23.38
C ALA A 112 36.63 15.99 -22.28
N PHE A 113 36.57 15.16 -21.24
CA PHE A 113 37.59 15.08 -20.20
C PHE A 113 38.92 14.59 -20.76
N LEU A 114 38.94 13.51 -21.55
CA LEU A 114 40.17 12.95 -22.12
C LEU A 114 40.87 13.97 -23.02
N ASP A 115 40.11 14.65 -23.88
CA ASP A 115 40.62 15.60 -24.88
C ASP A 115 41.27 16.85 -24.26
N GLN A 116 40.77 17.28 -23.10
CA GLN A 116 41.24 18.50 -22.41
C GLN A 116 42.28 18.23 -21.31
N SER A 117 42.49 16.96 -20.96
CA SER A 117 43.43 16.57 -19.90
C SER A 117 44.89 16.52 -20.39
N LYS A 118 45.86 16.78 -19.51
CA LYS A 118 47.30 16.57 -19.80
C LYS A 118 47.74 15.11 -19.60
N CYS A 119 46.83 14.16 -19.79
CA CYS A 119 47.07 12.73 -19.62
C CYS A 119 47.67 12.13 -20.89
N SER A 120 48.48 11.07 -20.75
CA SER A 120 48.85 10.25 -21.90
C SER A 120 47.65 9.43 -22.36
N SER A 121 47.57 9.12 -23.65
CA SER A 121 46.51 8.27 -24.23
C SER A 121 46.30 6.96 -23.44
N ALA A 122 47.38 6.24 -23.09
CA ALA A 122 47.29 5.02 -22.28
C ALA A 122 46.71 5.24 -20.87
N LYS A 123 47.01 6.38 -20.24
CA LYS A 123 46.46 6.73 -18.91
C LYS A 123 44.98 7.14 -19.02
N ALA A 124 44.63 7.84 -20.10
CA ALA A 124 43.27 8.18 -20.47
C ALA A 124 42.41 6.92 -20.64
N THR A 125 42.85 5.96 -21.45
CA THR A 125 42.18 4.67 -21.64
C THR A 125 41.99 3.91 -20.33
N LYS A 126 42.99 3.90 -19.45
CA LYS A 126 42.88 3.25 -18.14
C LYS A 126 41.80 3.89 -17.25
N ILE A 127 41.70 5.22 -17.23
CA ILE A 127 40.69 5.95 -16.46
C ILE A 127 39.29 5.64 -17.00
N THR A 128 39.11 5.61 -18.32
CA THR A 128 37.84 5.24 -18.95
C THR A 128 37.42 3.82 -18.59
N MET A 129 38.32 2.84 -18.68
CA MET A 129 38.01 1.46 -18.32
C MET A 129 37.58 1.34 -16.85
N ASP A 130 38.31 1.99 -15.94
CA ASP A 130 38.00 1.94 -14.51
C ASP A 130 36.66 2.61 -14.20
N LEU A 131 36.37 3.77 -14.81
CA LEU A 131 35.09 4.45 -14.66
C LEU A 131 33.91 3.60 -15.19
N THR A 132 34.08 2.94 -16.34
CA THR A 132 33.07 2.00 -16.88
C THR A 132 32.86 0.82 -15.93
N GLU A 133 33.93 0.25 -15.38
CA GLU A 133 33.83 -0.83 -14.37
C GLU A 133 33.06 -0.37 -13.14
N LYS A 134 33.30 0.85 -12.64
CA LYS A 134 32.55 1.39 -11.50
C LYS A 134 31.09 1.64 -11.83
N MET A 135 30.77 2.03 -13.06
CA MET A 135 29.39 2.19 -13.50
C MET A 135 28.65 0.86 -13.65
N ILE A 136 29.33 -0.21 -14.05
CA ILE A 136 28.77 -1.57 -14.01
C ILE A 136 28.47 -1.98 -12.57
N ALA A 137 29.36 -1.66 -11.63
CA ALA A 137 29.14 -1.95 -10.22
C ALA A 137 27.94 -1.16 -9.64
N VAL A 138 27.78 0.11 -10.02
CA VAL A 138 26.60 0.93 -9.66
C VAL A 138 25.32 0.28 -10.17
N GLU A 139 25.29 -0.13 -11.44
CA GLU A 139 24.12 -0.79 -12.03
C GLU A 139 23.78 -2.10 -11.30
N SER A 140 24.78 -2.92 -10.95
CA SER A 140 24.57 -4.15 -10.19
C SER A 140 23.92 -3.87 -8.84
N LEU A 141 24.43 -2.88 -8.09
CA LEU A 141 23.87 -2.52 -6.78
C LEU A 141 22.42 -2.00 -6.88
N LEU A 142 22.12 -1.20 -7.91
CA LEU A 142 20.77 -0.68 -8.13
C LEU A 142 19.80 -1.77 -8.59
N SER A 143 20.26 -2.73 -9.39
CA SER A 143 19.45 -3.90 -9.78
C SER A 143 19.14 -4.77 -8.56
N GLU A 144 20.12 -5.04 -7.71
CA GLU A 144 19.90 -5.78 -6.44
C GLU A 144 18.90 -5.05 -5.54
N SER A 145 19.04 -3.72 -5.45
CA SER A 145 18.09 -2.85 -4.73
C SER A 145 16.68 -2.95 -5.31
N GLN A 146 16.55 -2.87 -6.64
CA GLN A 146 15.27 -2.95 -7.33
C GLN A 146 14.56 -4.27 -7.03
N ASP A 147 15.28 -5.40 -7.09
CA ASP A 147 14.73 -6.72 -6.79
C ASP A 147 14.24 -6.82 -5.34
N LEU A 148 15.06 -6.36 -4.39
CA LEU A 148 14.71 -6.37 -2.97
C LEU A 148 13.47 -5.50 -2.69
N GLN A 149 13.46 -4.27 -3.20
CA GLN A 149 12.36 -3.34 -3.00
C GLN A 149 11.08 -3.77 -3.73
N ALA A 150 11.20 -4.43 -4.88
CA ALA A 150 10.05 -5.04 -5.55
C ALA A 150 9.43 -6.17 -4.71
N MET A 151 10.27 -6.99 -4.05
CA MET A 151 9.79 -8.00 -3.11
C MET A 151 9.08 -7.38 -1.91
N ASP A 152 9.61 -6.29 -1.36
CA ASP A 152 8.97 -5.57 -0.25
C ASP A 152 7.62 -4.99 -0.69
N ILE A 153 7.54 -4.27 -1.81
CA ILE A 153 6.27 -3.77 -2.36
C ILE A 153 5.25 -4.89 -2.52
N GLN A 154 5.69 -6.06 -3.03
CA GLN A 154 4.83 -7.22 -3.19
C GLN A 154 4.34 -7.77 -1.84
N GLU A 155 5.22 -7.88 -0.84
CA GLU A 155 4.85 -8.28 0.51
C GLU A 155 3.79 -7.33 1.10
N ARG A 156 3.92 -6.02 0.85
CA ARG A 156 2.95 -5.02 1.30
C ARG A 156 1.59 -5.32 0.70
N LEU A 157 1.54 -5.54 -0.61
CA LEU A 157 0.29 -5.81 -1.32
C LEU A 157 -0.42 -7.03 -0.73
N PHE A 158 0.32 -8.07 -0.34
CA PHE A 158 -0.25 -9.22 0.37
C PHE A 158 -0.79 -8.85 1.75
N SER A 159 -0.04 -8.07 2.54
CA SER A 159 -0.54 -7.54 3.82
C SER A 159 -1.85 -6.76 3.60
N TRP A 160 -1.92 -5.88 2.60
CA TRP A 160 -3.12 -5.12 2.26
C TRP A 160 -4.29 -6.00 1.85
N GLU A 161 -4.07 -7.01 1.01
CA GLU A 161 -5.11 -7.96 0.64
C GLU A 161 -5.66 -8.71 1.85
N PHE A 162 -4.77 -9.14 2.75
CA PHE A 162 -5.15 -9.77 4.01
C PHE A 162 -5.99 -8.82 4.89
N MET A 163 -5.56 -7.57 5.04
CA MET A 163 -6.27 -6.54 5.82
C MET A 163 -7.67 -6.27 5.26
N VAL A 164 -7.81 -6.11 3.94
CA VAL A 164 -9.11 -5.92 3.27
C VAL A 164 -10.04 -7.10 3.55
N LYS A 165 -9.54 -8.34 3.39
CA LYS A 165 -10.32 -9.55 3.64
C LYS A 165 -10.74 -9.70 5.10
N MET A 166 -9.90 -9.28 6.04
CA MET A 166 -10.25 -9.24 7.46
C MET A 166 -11.43 -8.29 7.70
N VAL A 167 -11.34 -7.06 7.18
CA VAL A 167 -12.39 -6.05 7.31
C VAL A 167 -13.68 -6.51 6.65
N ASP A 168 -13.61 -7.14 5.48
CA ASP A 168 -14.78 -7.69 4.80
C ASP A 168 -15.41 -8.85 5.58
N SER A 169 -14.59 -9.69 6.25
CA SER A 169 -15.11 -10.69 7.19
C SER A 169 -15.87 -10.02 8.34
N LEU A 170 -15.33 -8.96 8.94
CA LEU A 170 -15.98 -8.22 10.02
C LEU A 170 -17.29 -7.53 9.57
N LYS A 171 -17.31 -6.95 8.38
CA LYS A 171 -18.53 -6.36 7.78
C LYS A 171 -19.67 -7.37 7.65
N SER A 172 -19.36 -8.66 7.46
CA SER A 172 -20.36 -9.70 7.25
C SER A 172 -21.13 -10.11 8.52
N TYR A 173 -20.65 -9.74 9.71
CA TYR A 173 -21.24 -10.16 10.99
C TYR A 173 -22.68 -9.69 11.17
N THR A 174 -22.92 -8.38 11.11
CA THR A 174 -24.24 -7.80 11.38
C THR A 174 -25.31 -8.25 10.37
N PRO A 175 -25.06 -8.26 9.04
CA PRO A 175 -26.04 -8.78 8.07
C PRO A 175 -26.44 -10.24 8.32
N GLU A 176 -25.47 -11.12 8.62
CA GLU A 176 -25.75 -12.54 8.84
C GLU A 176 -26.46 -12.77 10.17
N GLU A 177 -26.10 -12.02 11.22
CA GLU A 177 -26.84 -12.04 12.47
C GLU A 177 -28.30 -11.57 12.30
N CYS A 178 -28.52 -10.48 11.56
CA CYS A 178 -29.87 -10.01 11.21
C CYS A 178 -30.69 -11.13 10.56
N LYS A 179 -30.10 -11.80 9.56
CA LYS A 179 -30.74 -12.91 8.84
C LYS A 179 -31.07 -14.09 9.76
N CYS A 180 -30.13 -14.52 10.61
CA CYS A 180 -30.37 -15.60 11.57
C CYS A 180 -31.50 -15.26 12.55
N ARG A 181 -31.48 -14.05 13.12
CA ARG A 181 -32.50 -13.59 14.07
C ARG A 181 -33.88 -13.51 13.43
N LEU A 182 -34.00 -12.92 12.25
CA LEU A 182 -35.25 -12.81 11.49
C LEU A 182 -35.82 -14.18 11.11
N ASN A 183 -34.96 -15.09 10.66
CA ASN A 183 -35.35 -16.46 10.31
C ASN A 183 -35.95 -17.21 11.52
N THR A 184 -35.29 -17.10 12.69
CA THR A 184 -35.79 -17.73 13.91
C THR A 184 -37.10 -17.10 14.39
N VAL A 185 -37.25 -15.76 14.30
CA VAL A 185 -38.54 -15.11 14.59
C VAL A 185 -39.63 -15.60 13.63
N SER A 186 -39.37 -15.64 12.33
CA SER A 186 -40.32 -16.12 11.33
C SER A 186 -40.82 -17.53 11.66
N ASN A 187 -39.90 -18.44 12.01
CA ASN A 187 -40.25 -19.80 12.38
C ASN A 187 -41.20 -19.85 13.60
N ILE A 188 -41.00 -19.00 14.60
CA ILE A 188 -41.89 -18.94 15.77
C ILE A 188 -43.25 -18.38 15.41
N LEU A 189 -43.30 -17.31 14.60
CA LEU A 189 -44.56 -16.75 14.12
C LEU A 189 -45.32 -17.75 13.22
N ASP A 190 -44.61 -18.58 12.46
CA ASP A 190 -45.18 -19.71 11.71
C ASP A 190 -45.86 -20.72 12.62
N HIS A 191 -45.21 -21.13 13.72
CA HIS A 191 -45.81 -22.05 14.69
C HIS A 191 -47.06 -21.45 15.36
N LEU A 192 -47.05 -20.16 15.67
CA LEU A 192 -48.22 -19.47 16.21
C LEU A 192 -49.37 -19.37 15.19
N THR A 193 -49.04 -19.22 13.91
CA THR A 193 -50.03 -19.22 12.82
C THR A 193 -50.67 -20.60 12.69
N VAL A 194 -49.88 -21.69 12.74
CA VAL A 194 -50.39 -23.08 12.72
C VAL A 194 -51.28 -23.37 13.94
N LYS A 195 -50.97 -22.81 15.11
CA LYS A 195 -51.78 -22.93 16.33
C LYS A 195 -53.02 -22.03 16.35
N ASN A 196 -53.29 -21.28 15.27
CA ASN A 196 -54.37 -20.27 15.16
C ASN A 196 -54.30 -19.13 16.19
N ASN A 197 -53.13 -18.88 16.77
CA ASN A 197 -52.88 -17.74 17.66
C ASN A 197 -52.57 -16.44 16.88
N LEU A 198 -52.19 -16.58 15.60
CA LEU A 198 -51.97 -15.50 14.65
C LEU A 198 -52.68 -15.80 13.34
N SER A 199 -53.25 -14.78 12.70
CA SER A 199 -53.61 -14.88 11.29
C SER A 199 -52.39 -14.68 10.39
N VAL A 200 -52.44 -15.23 9.17
CA VAL A 200 -51.38 -15.03 8.17
C VAL A 200 -51.09 -13.55 7.93
N ARG A 201 -52.14 -12.72 7.87
CA ARG A 201 -52.00 -11.28 7.69
C ARG A 201 -51.25 -10.61 8.85
N GLN A 202 -51.60 -10.94 10.10
CA GLN A 202 -50.90 -10.40 11.26
C GLN A 202 -49.43 -10.83 11.30
N LYS A 203 -49.13 -12.08 10.92
CA LYS A 203 -47.74 -12.55 10.78
C LYS A 203 -46.97 -11.69 9.77
N GLU A 204 -47.54 -11.47 8.58
CA GLU A 204 -46.88 -10.69 7.53
C GLU A 204 -46.65 -9.23 7.94
N GLU A 205 -47.63 -8.61 8.62
CA GLU A 205 -47.50 -7.25 9.16
C GLU A 205 -46.37 -7.17 10.20
N LEU A 206 -46.34 -8.09 11.18
CA LEU A 206 -45.28 -8.16 12.19
C LEU A 206 -43.89 -8.39 11.59
N LEU A 207 -43.78 -9.29 10.60
CA LEU A 207 -42.51 -9.52 9.91
C LEU A 207 -42.09 -8.30 9.11
N THR A 208 -43.00 -7.62 8.43
CA THR A 208 -42.67 -6.43 7.64
C THR A 208 -42.13 -5.31 8.53
N ASP A 209 -42.78 -5.05 9.66
CA ASP A 209 -42.34 -4.05 10.62
C ASP A 209 -40.98 -4.40 11.24
N LEU A 210 -40.77 -5.67 11.62
CA LEU A 210 -39.49 -6.13 12.15
C LEU A 210 -38.37 -6.05 11.10
N HIS A 211 -38.62 -6.49 9.86
CA HIS A 211 -37.66 -6.38 8.76
C HIS A 211 -37.25 -4.93 8.52
N LYS A 212 -38.22 -4.01 8.55
CA LYS A 212 -37.95 -2.57 8.41
C LYS A 212 -37.04 -2.07 9.53
N ALA A 213 -37.37 -2.36 10.78
CA ALA A 213 -36.56 -1.94 11.93
C ALA A 213 -35.14 -2.54 11.89
N PHE A 214 -35.00 -3.81 11.51
CA PHE A 214 -33.71 -4.47 11.33
C PHE A 214 -32.89 -3.82 10.21
N TRP A 215 -33.52 -3.47 9.08
CA TRP A 215 -32.85 -2.79 7.98
C TRP A 215 -32.38 -1.39 8.37
N GLU A 216 -33.18 -0.64 9.13
CA GLU A 216 -32.80 0.67 9.64
C GLU A 216 -31.58 0.57 10.58
N GLN A 217 -31.55 -0.41 11.48
CA GLN A 217 -30.40 -0.67 12.34
C GLN A 217 -29.14 -1.09 11.55
N LEU A 218 -29.31 -1.96 10.55
CA LEU A 218 -28.19 -2.39 9.70
C LEU A 218 -27.62 -1.22 8.90
N ALA A 219 -28.48 -0.38 8.32
CA ALA A 219 -28.07 0.81 7.58
C ALA A 219 -27.33 1.80 8.50
N HIS A 220 -27.82 2.03 9.72
CA HIS A 220 -27.15 2.86 10.72
C HIS A 220 -25.75 2.32 11.03
N PHE A 221 -25.63 1.04 11.39
CA PHE A 221 -24.36 0.39 11.66
C PHE A 221 -23.38 0.48 10.50
N THR A 222 -23.81 0.16 9.26
CA THR A 222 -22.92 0.19 8.09
C THR A 222 -22.41 1.61 7.82
N ASN A 223 -23.27 2.62 7.93
CA ASN A 223 -22.88 4.01 7.74
C ASN A 223 -21.91 4.49 8.84
N GLU A 224 -22.19 4.14 10.10
CA GLU A 224 -21.34 4.49 11.24
C GLU A 224 -19.95 3.85 11.13
N CYS A 225 -19.87 2.55 10.78
CA CYS A 225 -18.62 1.86 10.51
C CYS A 225 -17.82 2.53 9.39
N LEU A 226 -18.47 2.85 8.27
CA LEU A 226 -17.80 3.48 7.12
C LEU A 226 -17.27 4.87 7.47
N GLN A 227 -18.06 5.68 8.17
CA GLN A 227 -17.65 7.02 8.55
C GLN A 227 -16.51 7.00 9.59
N GLN A 228 -16.65 6.24 10.68
CA GLN A 228 -15.63 6.21 11.73
C GLN A 228 -14.33 5.55 11.26
N SER A 229 -14.40 4.50 10.42
CA SER A 229 -13.20 3.90 9.83
C SER A 229 -12.47 4.88 8.90
N LYS A 230 -13.22 5.65 8.09
CA LYS A 230 -12.65 6.68 7.24
C LYS A 230 -11.94 7.76 8.05
N ASP A 231 -12.59 8.28 9.09
CA ASP A 231 -12.02 9.33 9.94
C ASP A 231 -10.76 8.84 10.67
N LEU A 232 -10.78 7.59 11.15
CA LEU A 232 -9.64 6.93 11.77
C LEU A 232 -8.46 6.80 10.80
N ILE A 233 -8.71 6.31 9.58
CA ILE A 233 -7.68 6.15 8.54
C ILE A 233 -7.11 7.51 8.14
N LEU A 234 -7.95 8.52 7.92
CA LEU A 234 -7.50 9.87 7.56
C LEU A 234 -6.56 10.46 8.61
N LYS A 235 -6.93 10.37 9.90
CA LYS A 235 -6.08 10.84 11.00
C LYS A 235 -4.73 10.12 11.05
N ARG A 236 -4.70 8.82 10.75
CA ARG A 236 -3.45 8.05 10.70
C ARG A 236 -2.60 8.43 9.48
N LEU A 237 -3.22 8.64 8.32
CA LEU A 237 -2.52 9.09 7.12
C LEU A 237 -1.87 10.47 7.32
N GLU A 238 -2.52 11.39 8.03
CA GLU A 238 -1.95 12.68 8.42
C GLU A 238 -0.70 12.50 9.29
N CYS A 239 -0.80 11.71 10.37
CA CYS A 239 0.34 11.43 11.25
C CYS A 239 1.48 10.70 10.50
N ARG A 240 1.15 9.79 9.59
CA ARG A 240 2.13 9.10 8.73
C ARG A 240 2.84 10.09 7.81
N ALA A 241 2.12 11.06 7.24
CA ALA A 241 2.72 12.09 6.39
C ALA A 241 3.75 12.93 7.15
N GLU A 242 3.43 13.35 8.38
CA GLU A 242 4.37 14.08 9.24
C GLU A 242 5.64 13.28 9.53
N LYS A 243 5.49 12.03 9.98
CA LYS A 243 6.63 11.13 10.27
C LYS A 243 7.49 10.88 9.03
N ARG A 244 6.87 10.73 7.85
CA ARG A 244 7.60 10.54 6.59
C ARG A 244 8.42 11.76 6.22
N GLU A 245 7.88 12.96 6.39
CA GLU A 245 8.64 14.18 6.11
C GLU A 245 9.81 14.33 7.08
N GLU A 246 9.60 14.12 8.39
CA GLU A 246 10.69 14.12 9.38
C GLU A 246 11.77 13.09 9.05
N PHE A 247 11.38 11.89 8.62
CA PHE A 247 12.30 10.84 8.23
C PHE A 247 13.10 11.23 6.97
N LYS A 248 12.42 11.76 5.95
CA LYS A 248 13.04 12.23 4.71
C LYS A 248 14.09 13.33 4.95
N GLN A 249 13.82 14.25 5.87
CA GLN A 249 14.80 15.29 6.23
C GLN A 249 16.05 14.69 6.89
N ARG A 250 15.89 13.71 7.78
CA ARG A 250 17.01 12.98 8.39
C ARG A 250 17.82 12.19 7.35
N GLN A 251 17.15 11.48 6.45
CA GLN A 251 17.80 10.75 5.36
C GLN A 251 18.65 11.67 4.49
N LYS A 252 18.10 12.82 4.07
CA LYS A 252 18.84 13.83 3.30
C LYS A 252 20.07 14.33 4.04
N ALA A 253 19.96 14.61 5.34
CA ALA A 253 21.10 15.06 6.14
C ALA A 253 22.21 14.00 6.21
N GLU A 254 21.86 12.72 6.38
CA GLU A 254 22.82 11.62 6.38
C GLU A 254 23.49 11.41 5.01
N GLN A 255 22.72 11.51 3.92
CA GLN A 255 23.24 11.46 2.55
C GLN A 255 24.23 12.61 2.28
N VAL A 256 23.85 13.84 2.62
CA VAL A 256 24.72 15.02 2.47
C VAL A 256 26.01 14.85 3.28
N ASN A 257 25.92 14.36 4.52
CA ASN A 257 27.09 14.09 5.35
C ASN A 257 28.02 13.07 4.68
N LEU A 258 27.49 11.96 4.17
CA LEU A 258 28.29 10.94 3.48
C LEU A 258 28.93 11.48 2.19
N LEU A 259 28.18 12.21 1.36
CA LEU A 259 28.66 12.81 0.11
C LEU A 259 29.70 13.91 0.32
N SER A 260 29.70 14.56 1.49
CA SER A 260 30.68 15.59 1.86
C SER A 260 32.06 15.03 2.22
N LYS A 261 32.17 13.71 2.48
CA LYS A 261 33.45 13.07 2.78
C LYS A 261 34.34 13.04 1.54
N THR A 262 35.64 13.23 1.76
CA THR A 262 36.66 13.08 0.72
C THR A 262 37.00 11.61 0.55
N PHE A 263 36.94 11.11 -0.69
CA PHE A 263 37.36 9.76 -1.06
C PHE A 263 38.51 9.82 -2.08
N HIS A 264 39.41 8.84 -2.02
CA HIS A 264 40.44 8.64 -3.03
C HIS A 264 39.98 7.61 -4.08
N VAL A 265 40.69 7.52 -5.21
CA VAL A 265 40.33 6.59 -6.29
C VAL A 265 40.36 5.14 -5.80
N GLU A 266 41.30 4.82 -4.92
CA GLU A 266 41.41 3.52 -4.25
C GLU A 266 40.19 3.19 -3.38
N ASP A 267 39.46 4.21 -2.92
CA ASP A 267 38.32 4.09 -2.01
C ASP A 267 36.95 4.10 -2.72
N VAL A 268 36.90 4.20 -4.05
CA VAL A 268 35.63 4.33 -4.79
C VAL A 268 34.68 3.16 -4.48
N HIS A 269 35.20 1.94 -4.41
CA HIS A 269 34.38 0.79 -4.05
C HIS A 269 33.84 0.88 -2.61
N ALA A 270 34.65 1.37 -1.67
CA ALA A 270 34.22 1.59 -0.29
C ALA A 270 33.15 2.69 -0.21
N PHE A 271 33.26 3.75 -1.01
CA PHE A 271 32.22 4.76 -1.16
C PHE A 271 30.90 4.15 -1.67
N LEU A 272 30.95 3.43 -2.81
CA LEU A 272 29.76 2.84 -3.43
C LEU A 272 29.04 1.92 -2.46
N LYS A 273 29.79 1.07 -1.76
CA LYS A 273 29.26 0.18 -0.71
C LYS A 273 28.63 0.97 0.43
N ALA A 274 29.33 1.95 1.00
CA ALA A 274 28.82 2.73 2.13
C ALA A 274 27.57 3.55 1.75
N TYR A 275 27.51 4.09 0.53
CA TYR A 275 26.36 4.83 0.03
C TYR A 275 25.16 3.93 -0.21
N HIS A 276 25.38 2.77 -0.84
CA HIS A 276 24.32 1.77 -1.04
C HIS A 276 23.78 1.24 0.29
N GLU A 277 24.64 0.84 1.24
CA GLU A 277 24.23 0.39 2.57
C GLU A 277 23.43 1.45 3.34
N LEU A 278 23.80 2.74 3.19
CA LEU A 278 23.04 3.85 3.78
C LEU A 278 21.62 3.93 3.19
N LEU A 279 21.49 3.83 1.87
CA LEU A 279 20.21 3.87 1.18
C LEU A 279 19.34 2.65 1.50
N GLU A 280 19.90 1.45 1.56
CA GLU A 280 19.16 0.25 1.98
C GLU A 280 18.67 0.39 3.42
N LYS A 281 19.50 0.91 4.33
CA LYS A 281 19.08 1.21 5.70
C LYS A 281 17.94 2.23 5.73
N HIS A 282 17.98 3.26 4.88
CA HIS A 282 16.94 4.26 4.76
C HIS A 282 15.62 3.64 4.30
N ARG A 283 15.64 2.77 3.29
CA ARG A 283 14.45 2.06 2.79
C ARG A 283 13.89 1.08 3.81
N GLN A 284 14.74 0.26 4.42
CA GLN A 284 14.32 -0.69 5.47
C GLN A 284 13.61 0.02 6.64
N ALA A 285 14.17 1.13 7.11
CA ALA A 285 13.55 1.88 8.21
C ALA A 285 12.26 2.60 7.77
N GLN A 286 12.13 3.01 6.50
CA GLN A 286 10.85 3.50 5.96
C GLN A 286 9.81 2.39 5.91
N TRP A 287 10.21 1.21 5.43
CA TRP A 287 9.36 0.03 5.35
C TRP A 287 8.82 -0.37 6.72
N GLU A 288 9.68 -0.51 7.72
CA GLU A 288 9.30 -0.85 9.10
C GLU A 288 8.31 0.16 9.69
N LEU A 289 8.52 1.45 9.44
CA LEU A 289 7.61 2.50 9.87
C LEU A 289 6.22 2.39 9.22
N GLU A 290 6.17 2.12 7.92
CA GLU A 290 4.93 2.00 7.16
C GLU A 290 4.16 0.72 7.52
N GLU A 291 4.84 -0.41 7.64
CA GLU A 291 4.25 -1.70 8.04
C GLU A 291 3.70 -1.64 9.48
N GLU A 292 4.43 -1.01 10.41
CA GLU A 292 3.95 -0.85 11.78
C GLU A 292 2.66 0.00 11.81
N ASP A 293 2.59 1.06 11.00
CA ASP A 293 1.39 1.90 10.94
C ASP A 293 0.22 1.21 10.22
N ASP A 294 0.49 0.40 9.18
CA ASP A 294 -0.51 -0.45 8.51
C ASP A 294 -1.11 -1.48 9.50
N CYS A 295 -0.27 -2.17 10.26
CA CYS A 295 -0.71 -3.09 11.33
C CYS A 295 -1.60 -2.38 12.35
N LYS A 296 -1.14 -1.25 12.90
CA LYS A 296 -1.89 -0.47 13.89
C LYS A 296 -3.20 0.09 13.34
N SER A 297 -3.24 0.43 12.05
CA SER A 297 -4.46 0.88 11.38
C SER A 297 -5.49 -0.24 11.33
N THR A 298 -5.06 -1.43 10.94
CA THR A 298 -5.93 -2.61 10.85
C THR A 298 -6.45 -3.05 12.20
N GLU A 299 -5.61 -3.08 13.24
CA GLU A 299 -6.05 -3.38 14.60
C GLU A 299 -7.13 -2.39 15.06
N ALA A 300 -6.90 -1.09 14.85
CA ALA A 300 -7.83 -0.06 15.26
C ALA A 300 -9.16 -0.12 14.49
N VAL A 301 -9.14 -0.44 13.19
CA VAL A 301 -10.37 -0.69 12.42
C VAL A 301 -11.06 -1.97 12.91
N SER A 302 -10.31 -3.04 13.17
CA SER A 302 -10.87 -4.30 13.69
C SER A 302 -11.60 -4.10 15.01
N ASP A 303 -10.99 -3.37 15.95
CA ASP A 303 -11.58 -3.10 17.26
C ASP A 303 -12.81 -2.18 17.17
N LEU A 304 -12.77 -1.17 16.28
CA LEU A 304 -13.93 -0.35 15.96
C LEU A 304 -15.11 -1.21 15.47
N TYR A 305 -14.86 -2.13 14.54
CA TYR A 305 -15.90 -3.02 14.00
C TYR A 305 -16.47 -3.93 15.08
N LYS A 306 -15.65 -4.47 15.98
CA LYS A 306 -16.12 -5.30 17.11
C LYS A 306 -16.99 -4.49 18.07
N GLU A 307 -16.59 -3.27 18.40
CA GLU A 307 -17.35 -2.39 19.30
C GLU A 307 -18.72 -2.04 18.71
N LEU A 308 -18.74 -1.58 17.45
CA LEU A 308 -19.98 -1.24 16.75
C LEU A 308 -20.87 -2.47 16.55
N TYR A 309 -20.27 -3.63 16.28
CA TYR A 309 -21.01 -4.88 16.16
C TYR A 309 -21.71 -5.24 17.47
N SER A 310 -21.02 -5.12 18.61
CA SER A 310 -21.61 -5.35 19.93
C SER A 310 -22.81 -4.43 20.20
N LYS A 311 -22.69 -3.14 19.85
CA LYS A 311 -23.80 -2.17 19.96
C LYS A 311 -24.98 -2.54 19.06
N ALA A 312 -24.72 -2.89 17.80
CA ALA A 312 -25.75 -3.29 16.84
C ALA A 312 -26.46 -4.58 17.28
N SER A 313 -25.70 -5.61 17.69
CA SER A 313 -26.24 -6.88 18.18
C SER A 313 -27.14 -6.68 19.41
N HIS A 314 -26.79 -5.73 20.29
CA HIS A 314 -27.65 -5.35 21.41
C HIS A 314 -28.94 -4.67 20.96
N ALA A 315 -28.88 -3.67 20.07
CA ALA A 315 -30.07 -3.00 19.53
C ALA A 315 -31.01 -3.98 18.82
N LEU A 316 -30.48 -4.91 18.03
CA LEU A 316 -31.26 -5.97 17.40
C LEU A 316 -31.95 -6.90 18.43
N MET A 317 -31.35 -7.09 19.61
CA MET A 317 -31.92 -7.92 20.68
C MET A 317 -33.07 -7.20 21.37
N GLU A 318 -32.96 -5.89 21.54
CA GLU A 318 -34.03 -5.05 22.05
C GLU A 318 -35.24 -5.11 21.10
N LEU A 319 -35.06 -4.95 19.79
CA LEU A 319 -36.15 -5.06 18.82
C LEU A 319 -36.92 -6.39 18.91
N VAL A 320 -36.19 -7.51 19.00
CA VAL A 320 -36.83 -8.83 19.16
C VAL A 320 -37.51 -8.95 20.53
N THR A 321 -36.88 -8.43 21.58
CA THR A 321 -37.47 -8.43 22.93
C THR A 321 -38.76 -7.63 22.97
N GLU A 322 -38.82 -6.48 22.29
CA GLU A 322 -40.03 -5.67 22.18
C GLU A 322 -41.13 -6.38 21.41
N LEU A 323 -40.79 -7.04 20.29
CA LEU A 323 -41.74 -7.87 19.56
C LEU A 323 -42.37 -8.91 20.48
N PHE A 324 -41.56 -9.71 21.19
CA PHE A 324 -42.06 -10.78 22.05
C PHE A 324 -42.81 -10.26 23.28
N LEU A 325 -42.30 -9.26 23.99
CA LEU A 325 -42.84 -8.89 25.30
C LEU A 325 -43.88 -7.77 25.26
N LYS A 326 -43.93 -6.97 24.18
CA LYS A 326 -44.88 -5.85 24.05
C LYS A 326 -45.88 -6.08 22.93
N THR A 327 -45.42 -6.42 21.73
CA THR A 327 -46.30 -6.47 20.54
C THR A 327 -47.09 -7.76 20.47
N LEU A 328 -46.43 -8.92 20.65
CA LEU A 328 -47.04 -10.24 20.49
C LEU A 328 -48.21 -10.49 21.46
N PRO A 329 -48.15 -10.14 22.77
CA PRO A 329 -49.26 -10.34 23.69
C PRO A 329 -50.52 -9.56 23.26
N VAL A 330 -50.34 -8.35 22.73
CA VAL A 330 -51.43 -7.49 22.30
C VAL A 330 -52.10 -8.03 21.03
N VAL A 331 -51.32 -8.57 20.09
CA VAL A 331 -51.82 -9.05 18.79
C VAL A 331 -52.43 -10.46 18.90
N THR A 332 -51.90 -11.29 19.79
CA THR A 332 -52.29 -12.72 19.90
C THR A 332 -53.20 -13.03 21.08
N GLY A 333 -53.29 -12.12 22.07
CA GLY A 333 -53.98 -12.38 23.34
C GLY A 333 -53.24 -13.34 24.27
N LEU A 334 -52.02 -13.77 23.92
CA LEU A 334 -51.18 -14.58 24.79
C LEU A 334 -50.79 -13.79 26.04
N SER A 335 -50.62 -14.51 27.15
CA SER A 335 -50.06 -13.91 28.35
C SER A 335 -48.59 -13.54 28.15
N VAL A 336 -48.12 -12.53 28.90
CA VAL A 336 -46.70 -12.15 28.89
C VAL A 336 -45.80 -13.34 29.23
N ARG A 337 -46.24 -14.22 30.14
CA ARG A 337 -45.49 -15.42 30.51
C ARG A 337 -45.33 -16.41 29.37
N GLU A 338 -46.37 -16.60 28.55
CA GLU A 338 -46.27 -17.45 27.36
C GLU A 338 -45.33 -16.83 26.32
N CYS A 339 -45.35 -15.51 26.17
CA CYS A 339 -44.41 -14.82 25.27
C CYS A 339 -42.95 -14.83 25.78
N GLU A 340 -42.72 -14.85 27.09
CA GLU A 340 -41.38 -15.08 27.67
C GLU A 340 -40.84 -16.45 27.27
N LEU A 341 -41.66 -17.50 27.36
CA LEU A 341 -41.27 -18.85 26.94
C LEU A 341 -40.93 -18.92 25.45
N LEU A 342 -41.71 -18.23 24.60
CA LEU A 342 -41.42 -18.15 23.16
C LEU A 342 -40.10 -17.40 22.88
N LYS A 343 -39.78 -16.38 23.69
CA LYS A 343 -38.50 -15.68 23.60
C LYS A 343 -37.32 -16.56 24.03
N GLU A 344 -37.50 -17.36 25.09
CA GLU A 344 -36.51 -18.36 25.52
C GLU A 344 -36.30 -19.40 24.40
N GLU A 345 -37.38 -19.94 23.83
CA GLU A 345 -37.32 -20.85 22.67
C GLU A 345 -36.64 -20.19 21.45
N TRP A 346 -36.90 -18.92 21.19
CA TRP A 346 -36.20 -18.15 20.14
C TRP A 346 -34.69 -18.12 20.39
N GLN A 347 -34.28 -17.83 21.62
CA GLN A 347 -32.88 -17.73 21.98
C GLN A 347 -32.17 -19.08 21.86
N GLU A 348 -32.81 -20.16 22.33
CA GLU A 348 -32.30 -21.54 22.20
C GLU A 348 -32.13 -21.96 20.73
N ASN A 349 -33.04 -21.55 19.85
CA ASN A 349 -32.95 -21.86 18.41
C ASN A 349 -31.98 -20.94 17.64
N LEU A 350 -31.66 -19.77 18.18
CA LEU A 350 -30.73 -18.81 17.57
C LEU A 350 -29.28 -19.22 17.76
N VAL A 351 -28.90 -19.63 18.98
CA VAL A 351 -27.49 -19.93 19.34
C VAL A 351 -26.84 -20.94 18.36
N PRO A 352 -27.45 -22.09 18.04
CA PRO A 352 -26.86 -23.06 17.11
C PRO A 352 -26.70 -22.51 15.68
N GLN A 353 -27.58 -21.62 15.24
CA GLN A 353 -27.48 -21.00 13.91
C GLN A 353 -26.30 -20.03 13.84
N LEU A 354 -26.11 -19.21 14.87
CA LEU A 354 -24.96 -18.30 14.96
C LEU A 354 -23.64 -19.07 15.08
N GLU A 355 -23.59 -20.13 15.90
CA GLU A 355 -22.41 -20.99 16.01
C GLU A 355 -22.04 -21.66 14.68
N LYS A 356 -23.04 -22.21 13.97
CA LYS A 356 -22.83 -22.84 12.66
C LYS A 356 -22.26 -21.84 11.65
N TRP A 357 -22.80 -20.62 11.63
CA TRP A 357 -22.30 -19.56 10.77
C TRP A 357 -20.85 -19.16 11.14
N GLU A 358 -20.57 -18.99 12.43
CA GLU A 358 -19.24 -18.62 12.92
C GLU A 358 -18.19 -19.69 12.55
N ILE A 359 -18.52 -20.98 12.68
CA ILE A 359 -17.66 -22.09 12.26
C ILE A 359 -17.38 -22.01 10.74
N HIS A 360 -18.42 -21.80 9.92
CA HIS A 360 -18.25 -21.68 8.48
C HIS A 360 -17.36 -20.49 8.10
N ARG A 361 -17.54 -19.34 8.77
CA ARG A 361 -16.71 -18.14 8.59
C ARG A 361 -15.26 -18.41 8.95
N GLN A 362 -15.00 -19.04 10.09
CA GLN A 362 -13.65 -19.42 10.52
C GLN A 362 -12.97 -20.37 9.53
N GLN A 363 -13.71 -21.34 8.99
CA GLN A 363 -13.21 -22.25 7.94
C GLN A 363 -12.87 -21.49 6.65
N SER A 364 -13.75 -20.58 6.22
CA SER A 364 -13.54 -19.74 5.03
C SER A 364 -12.31 -18.85 5.19
N TRP A 365 -12.13 -18.27 6.39
CA TRP A 365 -10.98 -17.46 6.74
C TRP A 365 -9.68 -18.27 6.71
N LYS A 366 -9.69 -19.49 7.28
CA LYS A 366 -8.54 -20.39 7.26
C LYS A 366 -8.15 -20.79 5.84
N LEU A 367 -9.13 -21.12 4.99
CA LEU A 367 -8.90 -21.43 3.58
C LEU A 367 -8.23 -20.25 2.85
N PHE A 368 -8.70 -19.03 3.09
CA PHE A 368 -8.11 -17.81 2.53
C PHE A 368 -6.65 -17.64 2.98
N GLN A 369 -6.36 -17.82 4.27
CA GLN A 369 -4.98 -17.77 4.79
C GLN A 369 -4.06 -18.80 4.13
N GLU A 370 -4.56 -20.02 3.92
CA GLU A 370 -3.82 -21.09 3.25
C GLU A 370 -3.55 -20.75 1.78
N GLN A 371 -4.53 -20.20 1.06
CA GLN A 371 -4.38 -19.74 -0.33
C GLN A 371 -3.36 -18.61 -0.44
N LEU A 372 -3.47 -17.57 0.40
CA LEU A 372 -2.53 -16.45 0.42
C LEU A 372 -1.09 -16.93 0.67
N LEU A 373 -0.91 -17.89 1.59
CA LEU A 373 0.39 -18.48 1.87
C LEU A 373 0.94 -19.29 0.69
N GLN A 374 0.08 -19.98 -0.07
CA GLN A 374 0.49 -20.71 -1.28
C GLN A 374 0.91 -19.74 -2.39
N GLU A 375 0.16 -18.66 -2.63
CA GLU A 375 0.52 -17.65 -3.62
C GLU A 375 1.84 -16.98 -3.29
N LYS A 376 2.04 -16.64 -2.02
CA LYS A 376 3.31 -16.10 -1.52
C LYS A 376 4.49 -17.05 -1.78
N LYS A 377 4.30 -18.36 -1.61
CA LYS A 377 5.32 -19.37 -1.92
C LYS A 377 5.56 -19.55 -3.41
N HIS A 378 4.52 -19.40 -4.24
CA HIS A 378 4.63 -19.58 -5.68
C HIS A 378 5.36 -18.41 -6.34
N ARG A 379 5.11 -17.17 -5.89
CA ARG A 379 5.75 -15.96 -6.44
C ARG A 379 7.13 -15.63 -5.86
N ARG A 380 7.55 -16.31 -4.78
CA ARG A 380 8.93 -16.25 -4.22
C ARG A 380 9.88 -17.28 -4.87
N ARG A 381 9.40 -18.08 -5.81
CA ARG A 381 10.18 -19.01 -6.65
C ARG A 381 10.31 -18.42 -8.03
#